data_AF-A0A1Q3LCN1-F1
#
_entry.id   AF-A0A1Q3LCN1-F1
#
_cell.length_a   1.000
_cell.length_b   1.000
_cell.length_c   1.000
_cell.angle_alpha   90.00
_cell.angle_beta   90.00
_cell.angle_gamma   90.00
#
_symmetry.space_group_name_H-M   'P 1'
#
loop_
_entity.id
_entity.type
_entity.pdbx_description
1 polymer ?
#
loop_
_entity_poly.entity_id
_entity_poly.type
_entity_poly.pdbx_seq_one_letter_code
_entity_poly.pdbx_strand_id
1 'polypeptide(L)'
;MSPAETYEVEFLDAEVVEAPRLPARVTPFPDEALASWLLRLADPFGVSPKALLLGDGEADRATHPEWWRKPDPLLIAAVARGTGVSDDEVRALSFADWPDDGRDDALPERFSRQRFTVERPARQPRRIGVCPDCFAEDDIPYARRTWTLGWLAACPIHGTVLVRACPECGKKLRLPALSSRDHFAPDRCPHCAFRLARTSTRAAPEPVVRFQQRVLSGRPKGIVDLPEVGVLAWSVAVALFDVLLGTV
;
A
#
# COMPACT_ATOMS: atom_id res chain seq x y z
N MET A 1 18.48 -58.66 25.40
CA MET A 1 18.19 -57.87 24.18
C MET A 1 18.12 -56.41 24.63
N SER A 2 18.94 -55.55 24.01
CA SER A 2 19.21 -54.17 24.43
C SER A 2 18.05 -53.23 24.06
N PRO A 3 17.74 -52.16 24.83
CA PRO A 3 16.61 -51.24 24.58
C PRO A 3 16.80 -50.26 23.40
N ALA A 4 17.69 -50.56 22.45
CA ALA A 4 18.17 -49.61 21.44
C ALA A 4 17.38 -49.64 20.10
N GLU A 5 16.17 -50.17 20.06
CA GLU A 5 15.28 -50.06 18.89
C GLU A 5 14.47 -48.75 19.00
N THR A 6 15.19 -47.63 19.00
CA THR A 6 14.60 -46.30 18.93
C THR A 6 14.37 -45.97 17.45
N TYR A 7 13.10 -46.05 17.03
CA TYR A 7 12.50 -45.48 15.83
C TYR A 7 13.47 -44.78 14.86
N GLU A 8 13.94 -45.51 13.83
CA GLU A 8 14.44 -44.89 12.61
C GLU A 8 13.25 -44.26 11.89
N VAL A 9 13.13 -42.94 11.99
CA VAL A 9 12.25 -42.17 11.11
C VAL A 9 13.02 -41.93 9.83
N GLU A 10 12.76 -42.75 8.82
CA GLU A 10 13.20 -42.46 7.45
C GLU A 10 12.53 -41.16 7.01
N PHE A 11 13.32 -40.08 6.96
CA PHE A 11 12.93 -38.88 6.24
C PHE A 11 12.98 -39.26 4.76
N LEU A 12 11.83 -39.64 4.21
CA LEU A 12 11.63 -39.64 2.76
C LEU A 12 11.97 -38.23 2.29
N ASP A 13 13.01 -38.12 1.46
CA ASP A 13 13.34 -36.92 0.71
C ASP A 13 12.11 -36.58 -0.14
N ALA A 14 11.21 -35.78 0.43
CA ALA A 14 10.08 -35.25 -0.30
C ALA A 14 10.69 -34.35 -1.38
N GLU A 15 10.61 -34.80 -2.64
CA GLU A 15 10.86 -33.93 -3.78
C GLU A 15 10.14 -32.61 -3.51
N VAL A 16 10.89 -31.51 -3.50
CA VAL A 16 10.31 -30.18 -3.41
C VAL A 16 9.57 -29.96 -4.73
N VAL A 17 8.31 -30.39 -4.77
CA VAL A 17 7.41 -30.13 -5.88
C VAL A 17 7.27 -28.62 -5.94
N GLU A 18 7.91 -27.98 -6.92
CA GLU A 18 7.73 -26.56 -7.17
C GLU A 18 6.24 -26.30 -7.36
N ALA A 19 5.67 -25.46 -6.49
CA ALA A 19 4.27 -25.12 -6.58
C ALA A 19 3.97 -24.56 -7.98
N PRO A 20 2.87 -24.98 -8.63
CA PRO A 20 2.53 -24.50 -9.96
C PRO A 20 2.40 -22.97 -9.94
N ARG A 21 3.16 -22.31 -10.83
CA ARG A 21 3.14 -20.85 -10.99
C ARG A 21 1.94 -20.42 -11.81
N LEU A 22 1.43 -19.21 -11.56
CA LEU A 22 0.33 -18.65 -12.33
C LEU A 22 0.71 -18.48 -13.82
N PRO A 23 -0.19 -18.82 -14.76
CA PRO A 23 0.10 -18.79 -16.20
C PRO A 23 0.18 -17.37 -16.78
N ALA A 24 -0.44 -16.37 -16.13
CA ALA A 24 -0.34 -14.97 -16.52
C ALA A 24 0.72 -14.26 -15.67
N ARG A 25 1.73 -13.66 -16.32
CA ARG A 25 2.74 -12.83 -15.65
C ARG A 25 2.31 -11.37 -15.70
N VAL A 26 1.79 -10.86 -14.60
CA VAL A 26 1.60 -9.43 -14.38
C VAL A 26 2.81 -8.92 -13.60
N THR A 27 3.71 -8.21 -14.27
CA THR A 27 4.90 -7.63 -13.62
C THR A 27 4.48 -6.43 -12.76
N PRO A 28 4.92 -6.34 -11.50
CA PRO A 28 4.67 -5.17 -10.67
C PRO A 28 5.46 -3.95 -11.13
N PHE A 29 4.94 -2.74 -10.93
CA PHE A 29 5.72 -1.51 -11.15
C PHE A 29 6.52 -1.11 -9.91
N PRO A 30 7.69 -0.45 -10.06
CA PRO A 30 8.57 -0.12 -8.94
C PRO A 30 7.91 0.72 -7.82
N ASP A 31 6.97 1.59 -8.17
CA ASP A 31 6.24 2.43 -7.23
C ASP A 31 4.78 2.01 -7.02
N GLU A 32 4.39 0.81 -7.47
CA GLU A 32 3.03 0.28 -7.31
C GLU A 32 2.74 -0.15 -5.87
N ALA A 33 1.50 0.05 -5.41
CA ALA A 33 1.05 -0.48 -4.14
C ALA A 33 0.84 -2.00 -4.22
N LEU A 34 1.22 -2.76 -3.20
CA LEU A 34 1.03 -4.22 -3.16
C LEU A 34 -0.44 -4.59 -3.45
N ALA A 35 -1.41 -3.89 -2.86
CA ALA A 35 -2.82 -4.12 -3.18
C ALA A 35 -3.21 -3.86 -4.64
N SER A 36 -2.62 -2.84 -5.29
CA SER A 36 -2.87 -2.56 -6.72
C SER A 36 -2.39 -3.71 -7.59
N TRP A 37 -1.15 -4.14 -7.35
CA TRP A 37 -0.56 -5.22 -8.13
C TRP A 37 -1.32 -6.53 -7.94
N LEU A 38 -1.68 -6.87 -6.69
CA LEU A 38 -2.48 -8.05 -6.37
C LEU A 38 -3.86 -8.03 -7.05
N LEU A 39 -4.52 -6.88 -7.11
CA LEU A 39 -5.80 -6.72 -7.81
C LEU A 39 -5.62 -6.89 -9.33
N ARG A 40 -4.59 -6.28 -9.93
CA ARG A 40 -4.28 -6.45 -11.36
C ARG A 40 -3.90 -7.88 -11.72
N LEU A 41 -3.18 -8.58 -10.83
CA LEU A 41 -2.79 -9.96 -11.03
C LEU A 41 -4.00 -10.90 -11.03
N ALA A 42 -4.99 -10.64 -10.17
CA ALA A 42 -6.18 -11.48 -10.06
C ALA A 42 -7.26 -11.17 -11.12
N ASP A 43 -7.28 -9.95 -11.66
CA ASP A 43 -8.29 -9.46 -12.60
C ASP A 43 -8.48 -10.38 -13.83
N PRO A 44 -7.43 -10.87 -14.54
CA PRO A 44 -7.60 -11.77 -15.69
C PRO A 44 -8.23 -13.12 -15.36
N PHE A 45 -8.18 -13.54 -14.09
CA PHE A 45 -8.71 -14.82 -13.62
C PHE A 45 -10.14 -14.71 -13.09
N GLY A 46 -10.67 -13.49 -12.89
CA GLY A 46 -12.02 -13.27 -12.34
C GLY A 46 -12.19 -13.77 -10.89
N VAL A 47 -11.10 -13.93 -10.16
CA VAL A 47 -11.09 -14.36 -8.75
C VAL A 47 -10.56 -13.26 -7.85
N SER A 48 -10.76 -13.38 -6.54
CA SER A 48 -10.22 -12.39 -5.60
C SER A 48 -8.74 -12.65 -5.34
N PRO A 49 -7.93 -11.61 -5.10
CA PRO A 49 -6.52 -11.78 -4.77
C PRO A 49 -6.27 -12.73 -3.59
N LYS A 50 -7.13 -12.66 -2.56
CA LYS A 50 -7.05 -13.59 -1.42
C LYS A 50 -7.23 -15.04 -1.85
N ALA A 51 -8.24 -15.34 -2.68
CA ALA A 51 -8.51 -16.71 -3.14
C ALA A 51 -7.46 -17.23 -4.11
N LEU A 52 -6.79 -16.34 -4.86
CA LEU A 52 -5.78 -16.71 -5.83
C LEU A 52 -4.44 -17.09 -5.18
N LEU A 53 -4.07 -16.45 -4.07
CA LEU A 53 -2.69 -16.47 -3.57
C LEU A 53 -2.54 -16.97 -2.13
N LEU A 54 -3.60 -16.97 -1.33
CA LEU A 54 -3.52 -17.32 0.09
C LEU A 54 -4.23 -18.64 0.36
N GLY A 55 -3.51 -19.62 0.91
CA GLY A 55 -4.11 -20.81 1.51
C GLY A 55 -4.73 -20.50 2.88
N ASP A 56 -5.29 -21.50 3.54
CA ASP A 56 -5.99 -21.32 4.82
C ASP A 56 -5.07 -20.71 5.90
N GLY A 57 -3.83 -21.20 6.00
CA GLY A 57 -2.85 -20.70 6.98
C GLY A 57 -2.38 -19.26 6.72
N GLU A 58 -2.32 -18.85 5.45
CA GLU A 58 -2.04 -17.46 5.06
C GLU A 58 -3.28 -16.57 5.28
N ALA A 59 -4.48 -17.07 5.00
CA ALA A 59 -5.72 -16.32 5.17
C ALA A 59 -5.91 -15.87 6.63
N ASP A 60 -5.55 -16.72 7.60
CA ASP A 60 -5.57 -16.40 9.04
C ASP A 60 -4.60 -15.27 9.42
N ARG A 61 -3.48 -15.14 8.71
CA ARG A 61 -2.52 -14.03 8.88
C ARG A 61 -2.97 -12.76 8.16
N ALA A 62 -3.82 -12.90 7.13
CA ALA A 62 -4.36 -11.80 6.33
C ALA A 62 -5.73 -11.29 6.83
N THR A 63 -6.00 -11.39 8.13
CA THR A 63 -7.27 -10.96 8.74
C THR A 63 -7.46 -9.44 8.71
N HIS A 64 -6.38 -8.66 8.84
CA HIS A 64 -6.46 -7.21 8.73
C HIS A 64 -6.75 -6.77 7.27
N PRO A 65 -7.75 -5.91 7.00
CA PRO A 65 -8.13 -5.52 5.63
C PRO A 65 -7.02 -4.81 4.82
N GLU A 66 -6.02 -4.26 5.51
CA GLU A 66 -4.85 -3.61 4.92
C GLU A 66 -3.54 -4.31 5.27
N TRP A 67 -3.56 -5.64 5.48
CA TRP A 67 -2.34 -6.43 5.72
C TRP A 67 -1.25 -6.15 4.67
N TRP A 68 -1.64 -5.84 3.43
CA TRP A 68 -0.74 -5.53 2.32
C TRP A 68 0.11 -4.26 2.53
N ARG A 69 -0.22 -3.40 3.50
CA ARG A 69 0.62 -2.24 3.83
C ARG A 69 1.91 -2.66 4.52
N LYS A 70 1.81 -3.60 5.46
CA LYS A 70 2.94 -4.14 6.21
C LYS A 70 2.72 -5.66 6.34
N PRO A 71 2.93 -6.40 5.25
CA PRO A 71 2.61 -7.82 5.19
C PRO A 71 3.51 -8.61 6.13
N ASP A 72 2.95 -9.66 6.72
CA ASP A 72 3.73 -10.66 7.43
C ASP A 72 4.75 -11.30 6.46
N PRO A 73 6.01 -11.59 6.88
CA PRO A 73 7.00 -12.24 6.03
C PRO A 73 6.53 -13.54 5.37
N LEU A 74 5.65 -14.30 6.03
CA LEU A 74 5.07 -15.52 5.46
C LEU A 74 4.08 -15.22 4.32
N LEU A 75 3.35 -14.10 4.41
CA LEU A 75 2.49 -13.64 3.31
C LEU A 75 3.32 -13.18 2.12
N ILE A 76 4.45 -12.51 2.36
CA ILE A 76 5.41 -12.16 1.30
C ILE A 76 5.91 -13.42 0.60
N ALA A 77 6.39 -14.40 1.37
CA ALA A 77 6.91 -15.65 0.82
C ALA A 77 5.85 -16.46 0.06
N ALA A 78 4.59 -16.45 0.52
CA ALA A 78 3.48 -17.10 -0.18
C ALA A 78 3.21 -16.43 -1.54
N VAL A 79 3.14 -15.09 -1.56
CA VAL A 79 2.94 -14.31 -2.79
C VAL A 79 4.12 -14.50 -3.76
N ALA A 80 5.36 -14.45 -3.27
CA ALA A 80 6.56 -14.67 -4.07
C ALA A 80 6.55 -16.07 -4.72
N ARG A 81 6.22 -17.11 -3.94
CA ARG A 81 6.12 -18.50 -4.42
C ARG A 81 5.06 -18.68 -5.50
N GLY A 82 3.86 -18.12 -5.29
CA GLY A 82 2.74 -18.28 -6.22
C GLY A 82 2.91 -17.51 -7.53
N THR A 83 3.72 -16.44 -7.53
CA THR A 83 3.88 -15.54 -8.68
C THR A 83 5.23 -15.66 -9.38
N GLY A 84 6.25 -16.16 -8.69
CA GLY A 84 7.64 -16.17 -9.16
C GLY A 84 8.33 -14.80 -9.11
N VAL A 85 7.69 -13.78 -8.50
CA VAL A 85 8.32 -12.49 -8.17
C VAL A 85 9.16 -12.66 -6.90
N SER A 86 10.32 -12.00 -6.81
CA SER A 86 11.18 -12.14 -5.64
C SER A 86 10.54 -11.55 -4.38
N ASP A 87 10.90 -12.09 -3.20
CA ASP A 87 10.43 -11.56 -1.92
C ASP A 87 10.74 -10.06 -1.75
N ASP A 88 11.90 -9.60 -2.25
CA ASP A 88 12.33 -8.20 -2.15
C ASP A 88 11.50 -7.28 -3.03
N GLU A 89 11.15 -7.72 -4.23
CA GLU A 89 10.19 -7.00 -5.09
C GLU A 89 8.82 -6.93 -4.42
N VAL A 90 8.30 -8.03 -3.87
CA VAL A 90 7.01 -8.03 -3.14
C VAL A 90 7.07 -7.10 -1.92
N ARG A 91 8.17 -7.10 -1.16
CA ARG A 91 8.40 -6.17 -0.05
C ARG A 91 8.36 -4.71 -0.51
N ALA A 92 9.01 -4.39 -1.64
CA ALA A 92 9.08 -3.03 -2.18
C ALA A 92 7.72 -2.43 -2.57
N LEU A 93 6.72 -3.27 -2.88
CA LEU A 93 5.34 -2.83 -3.15
C LEU A 93 4.57 -2.43 -1.87
N SER A 94 5.11 -2.75 -0.70
CA SER A 94 4.52 -2.45 0.62
C SER A 94 5.36 -1.41 1.37
N PHE A 95 4.98 -1.11 2.61
CA PHE A 95 5.75 -0.31 3.56
C PHE A 95 6.46 -1.21 4.59
N ALA A 96 6.83 -2.44 4.20
CA ALA A 96 7.53 -3.38 5.09
C ALA A 96 8.87 -2.82 5.60
N ASP A 97 9.51 -1.93 4.83
CA ASP A 97 10.75 -1.24 5.14
C ASP A 97 10.58 -0.11 6.19
N TRP A 98 9.35 0.27 6.54
CA TRP A 98 9.12 1.31 7.53
C TRP A 98 9.33 0.79 8.95
N PRO A 99 9.89 1.61 9.87
CA PRO A 99 10.26 1.15 11.21
C PRO A 99 9.07 0.78 12.11
N ASP A 100 7.88 1.33 11.85
CA ASP A 100 6.66 1.10 12.61
C ASP A 100 5.51 0.62 11.70
N ASP A 101 4.32 0.36 12.25
CA ASP A 101 3.22 -0.24 11.50
C ASP A 101 2.59 0.64 10.40
N GLY A 102 2.97 1.93 10.32
CA GLY A 102 2.51 2.86 9.30
C GLY A 102 0.99 3.10 9.28
N ARG A 103 0.25 2.65 10.30
CA ARG A 103 -1.23 2.76 10.32
C ARG A 103 -1.68 4.21 10.38
N ASP A 104 -0.99 5.01 11.16
CA ASP A 104 -1.27 6.44 11.29
C ASP A 104 -1.04 7.19 9.98
N ASP A 105 -0.12 6.72 9.13
CA ASP A 105 0.17 7.35 7.85
C ASP A 105 -0.94 7.14 6.81
N ALA A 106 -1.83 6.17 7.01
CA ALA A 106 -3.03 5.99 6.19
C ALA A 106 -4.11 7.04 6.49
N LEU A 107 -4.00 7.80 7.58
CA LEU A 107 -5.00 8.77 8.00
C LEU A 107 -4.81 10.11 7.29
N PRO A 108 -5.86 10.65 6.64
CA PRO A 108 -5.83 11.99 6.06
C PRO A 108 -5.40 13.08 7.04
N GLU A 109 -5.83 12.94 8.28
CA GLU A 109 -5.62 13.96 9.30
C GLU A 109 -4.28 13.85 10.03
N ARG A 110 -3.36 12.95 9.65
CA ARG A 110 -2.10 12.72 10.39
C ARG A 110 -1.33 14.02 10.70
N PHE A 111 -1.30 14.97 9.75
CA PHE A 111 -0.67 16.29 9.92
C PHE A 111 -1.71 17.43 9.90
N SER A 112 -2.86 17.19 10.53
CA SER A 112 -3.97 18.13 10.65
C SER A 112 -4.40 18.23 12.10
N ARG A 113 -4.81 19.42 12.53
CA ARG A 113 -5.44 19.63 13.85
C ARG A 113 -6.66 18.73 14.05
N GLN A 114 -7.35 18.38 12.95
CA GLN A 114 -8.52 17.50 12.99
C GLN A 114 -8.22 16.11 13.56
N ARG A 115 -6.95 15.68 13.63
CA ARG A 115 -6.59 14.39 14.25
C ARG A 115 -7.01 14.30 15.72
N PHE A 116 -7.14 15.43 16.41
CA PHE A 116 -7.53 15.49 17.82
C PHE A 116 -9.05 15.56 18.03
N THR A 117 -9.81 15.86 16.98
CA THR A 117 -11.26 16.08 17.06
C THR A 117 -12.07 15.05 16.28
N VAL A 118 -11.48 14.41 15.26
CA VAL A 118 -12.16 13.42 14.43
C VAL A 118 -12.01 12.04 15.05
N GLU A 119 -13.14 11.38 15.30
CA GLU A 119 -13.15 9.98 15.72
C GLU A 119 -12.44 9.10 14.69
N ARG A 120 -11.54 8.24 15.17
CA ARG A 120 -10.87 7.29 14.30
C ARG A 120 -11.90 6.31 13.75
N PRO A 121 -12.03 6.16 12.43
CA PRO A 121 -13.06 5.30 11.88
C PRO A 121 -12.81 3.85 12.31
N ALA A 122 -13.85 3.18 12.80
CA ALA A 122 -13.80 1.78 13.22
C ALA A 122 -13.36 0.82 12.09
N ARG A 123 -13.50 1.24 10.83
CA ARG A 123 -13.03 0.52 9.65
C ARG A 123 -12.15 1.40 8.79
N GLN A 124 -11.00 0.86 8.39
CA GLN A 124 -10.09 1.56 7.50
C GLN A 124 -10.71 1.77 6.12
N PRO A 125 -10.73 3.02 5.61
CA PRO A 125 -11.51 3.32 4.42
C PRO A 125 -10.77 2.97 3.12
N ARG A 126 -9.51 2.50 3.17
CA ARG A 126 -8.64 2.25 2.00
C ARG A 126 -8.62 3.41 1.01
N ARG A 127 -8.63 4.63 1.55
CA ARG A 127 -8.66 5.87 0.75
C ARG A 127 -7.36 6.00 -0.02
N ILE A 128 -7.47 6.51 -1.23
CA ILE A 128 -6.32 6.88 -2.04
C ILE A 128 -6.46 8.31 -2.54
N GLY A 129 -5.33 8.97 -2.73
CA GLY A 129 -5.23 10.23 -3.47
C GLY A 129 -4.52 9.96 -4.79
N VAL A 130 -5.17 10.24 -5.91
CA VAL A 130 -4.63 9.94 -7.25
C VAL A 130 -4.17 11.21 -7.96
N CYS A 131 -3.18 11.09 -8.82
CA CYS A 131 -2.76 12.17 -9.71
C CYS A 131 -3.36 11.93 -11.11
N PRO A 132 -4.17 12.87 -11.66
CA PRO A 132 -4.70 12.76 -13.01
C PRO A 132 -3.61 12.70 -14.08
N ASP A 133 -2.53 13.47 -13.92
CA ASP A 133 -1.42 13.53 -14.88
C ASP A 133 -0.67 12.18 -14.94
N CYS A 134 -0.36 11.58 -13.79
CA CYS A 134 0.17 10.21 -13.74
C CYS A 134 -0.72 9.22 -14.51
N PHE A 135 -2.04 9.25 -14.29
CA PHE A 135 -2.95 8.35 -15.02
C PHE A 135 -3.05 8.65 -16.52
N ALA A 136 -2.76 9.89 -16.94
CA ALA A 136 -2.72 10.25 -18.36
C ALA A 136 -1.43 9.74 -19.03
N GLU A 137 -0.34 9.62 -18.27
CA GLU A 137 0.97 9.14 -18.73
C GLU A 137 1.13 7.61 -18.62
N ASP A 138 0.36 6.95 -17.74
CA ASP A 138 0.44 5.51 -17.52
C ASP A 138 -0.12 4.73 -18.73
N ASP A 139 0.72 3.93 -19.39
CA ASP A 139 0.27 2.98 -20.43
C ASP A 139 -0.70 1.92 -19.85
N ILE A 140 -0.39 1.42 -18.65
CA ILE A 140 -1.25 0.49 -17.91
C ILE A 140 -1.50 1.10 -16.52
N PRO A 141 -2.71 1.61 -16.26
CA PRO A 141 -3.01 2.26 -14.99
C PRO A 141 -2.77 1.37 -13.76
N TYR A 142 -2.22 1.97 -12.71
CA TYR A 142 -2.03 1.33 -11.41
C TYR A 142 -2.14 2.35 -10.28
N ALA A 143 -2.44 1.87 -9.07
CA ALA A 143 -2.37 2.73 -7.89
C ALA A 143 -0.97 2.68 -7.29
N ARG A 144 -0.33 3.85 -7.23
CA ARG A 144 1.01 4.01 -6.65
C ARG A 144 0.98 3.74 -5.14
N ARG A 145 2.05 3.19 -4.59
CA ARG A 145 2.24 2.90 -3.17
C ARG A 145 1.99 4.14 -2.32
N THR A 146 2.58 5.27 -2.70
CA THR A 146 2.47 6.55 -1.98
C THR A 146 1.06 7.12 -1.99
N TRP A 147 0.23 6.83 -3.00
CA TRP A 147 -1.17 7.29 -3.07
C TRP A 147 -2.04 6.75 -1.95
N THR A 148 -1.60 5.67 -1.29
CA THR A 148 -2.26 5.10 -0.12
C THR A 148 -1.94 5.86 1.17
N LEU A 149 -0.97 6.77 1.16
CA LEU A 149 -0.65 7.60 2.32
C LEU A 149 -1.72 8.68 2.48
N GLY A 150 -2.38 8.68 3.63
CA GLY A 150 -3.46 9.58 3.98
C GLY A 150 -3.01 11.03 4.02
N TRP A 151 -1.80 11.33 4.49
CA TRP A 151 -1.31 12.71 4.55
C TRP A 151 -0.69 13.22 3.24
N LEU A 152 -0.52 12.38 2.23
CA LEU A 152 0.05 12.80 0.94
C LEU A 152 -0.94 13.74 0.22
N ALA A 153 -0.57 15.02 0.10
CA ALA A 153 -1.43 16.06 -0.45
C ALA A 153 -1.13 16.33 -1.93
N ALA A 154 0.12 16.14 -2.37
CA ALA A 154 0.59 16.46 -3.71
C ALA A 154 1.25 15.26 -4.39
N CYS A 155 1.16 15.17 -5.72
CA CYS A 155 1.92 14.20 -6.50
C CYS A 155 3.42 14.50 -6.36
N PRO A 156 4.25 13.52 -5.96
CA PRO A 156 5.70 13.71 -5.89
C PRO A 156 6.36 13.92 -7.26
N ILE A 157 5.68 13.54 -8.35
CA ILE A 157 6.17 13.61 -9.73
C ILE A 157 5.73 14.94 -10.37
N HIS A 158 4.42 15.21 -10.39
CA HIS A 158 3.85 16.37 -11.10
C HIS A 158 3.64 17.61 -10.23
N GLY A 159 3.76 17.50 -8.90
CA GLY A 159 3.51 18.63 -7.99
C GLY A 159 2.05 19.08 -7.96
N THR A 160 1.11 18.29 -8.46
CA THR A 160 -0.34 18.61 -8.47
C THR A 160 -1.05 18.06 -7.24
N VAL A 161 -2.09 18.75 -6.78
CA VAL A 161 -2.89 18.31 -5.63
C VAL A 161 -3.61 17.01 -5.97
N LEU A 162 -3.49 16.01 -5.09
CA LEU A 162 -4.07 14.69 -5.30
C LEU A 162 -5.60 14.72 -5.20
N VAL A 163 -6.25 14.06 -6.15
CA VAL A 163 -7.70 13.90 -6.23
C VAL A 163 -8.13 12.73 -5.35
N ARG A 164 -9.07 12.97 -4.43
CA ARG A 164 -9.55 11.97 -3.45
C ARG A 164 -11.02 11.60 -3.61
N ALA A 165 -11.72 12.29 -4.48
CA ALA A 165 -13.10 12.04 -4.84
C ALA A 165 -13.28 12.26 -6.34
N CYS A 166 -14.16 11.50 -6.96
CA CYS A 166 -14.53 11.69 -8.35
C CYS A 166 -15.13 13.11 -8.54
N PRO A 167 -14.65 13.90 -9.51
CA PRO A 167 -15.19 15.25 -9.75
C PRO A 167 -16.63 15.22 -10.27
N GLU A 168 -17.03 14.17 -10.98
CA GLU A 168 -18.38 14.06 -11.56
C GLU A 168 -19.45 13.65 -10.54
N CYS A 169 -19.17 12.64 -9.71
CA CYS A 169 -20.19 12.06 -8.82
C CYS A 169 -19.88 12.22 -7.33
N GLY A 170 -18.76 12.84 -6.97
CA GLY A 170 -18.35 13.04 -5.57
C GLY A 170 -17.93 11.76 -4.82
N LYS A 171 -17.95 10.59 -5.47
CA LYS A 171 -17.57 9.31 -4.83
C LYS A 171 -16.12 9.37 -4.37
N LYS A 172 -15.91 9.17 -3.07
CA LYS A 172 -14.59 9.03 -2.44
C LYS A 172 -13.83 7.85 -3.04
N LEU A 173 -12.61 8.10 -3.52
CA LEU A 173 -11.76 7.10 -4.17
C LEU A 173 -11.15 6.16 -3.12
N ARG A 174 -11.18 4.86 -3.43
CA ARG A 174 -10.72 3.79 -2.53
C ARG A 174 -10.18 2.62 -3.34
N LEU A 175 -9.18 1.93 -2.79
CA LEU A 175 -8.81 0.62 -3.31
C LEU A 175 -9.89 -0.43 -2.97
N PRO A 176 -10.24 -1.32 -3.93
CA PRO A 176 -11.04 -2.49 -3.66
C PRO A 176 -10.47 -3.32 -2.50
N ALA A 177 -11.33 -4.08 -1.83
CA ALA A 177 -10.84 -5.07 -0.87
C ALA A 177 -10.17 -6.22 -1.63
N LEU A 178 -9.12 -6.83 -1.06
CA LEU A 178 -8.48 -8.01 -1.66
C LEU A 178 -9.36 -9.28 -1.64
N SER A 179 -10.58 -9.19 -1.10
CA SER A 179 -11.64 -10.19 -1.22
C SER A 179 -12.61 -9.91 -2.39
N SER A 180 -12.54 -8.74 -3.03
CA SER A 180 -13.37 -8.40 -4.19
C SER A 180 -12.92 -9.19 -5.43
N ARG A 181 -13.88 -9.47 -6.31
CA ARG A 181 -13.70 -10.07 -7.64
C ARG A 181 -14.09 -9.11 -8.76
N ASP A 182 -14.38 -7.87 -8.41
CA ASP A 182 -14.81 -6.85 -9.36
C ASP A 182 -13.65 -6.48 -10.28
N HIS A 183 -13.96 -6.14 -11.53
CA HIS A 183 -12.95 -5.69 -12.47
C HIS A 183 -12.17 -4.48 -11.93
N PHE A 184 -10.85 -4.54 -11.99
CA PHE A 184 -9.97 -3.51 -11.45
C PHE A 184 -9.49 -2.52 -12.52
N ALA A 185 -10.17 -1.38 -12.59
CA ALA A 185 -9.78 -0.23 -13.42
C ALA A 185 -9.43 0.99 -12.52
N PRO A 186 -8.18 1.13 -12.05
CA PRO A 186 -7.80 2.15 -11.07
C PRO A 186 -7.89 3.59 -11.62
N ASP A 187 -7.82 3.78 -12.94
CA ASP A 187 -7.99 5.06 -13.62
C ASP A 187 -9.45 5.53 -13.67
N ARG A 188 -10.40 4.75 -13.16
CA ARG A 188 -11.83 5.03 -13.29
C ARG A 188 -12.53 5.13 -11.95
N CYS A 189 -13.53 6.00 -11.91
CA CYS A 189 -14.44 6.05 -10.78
C CYS A 189 -15.21 4.72 -10.68
N PRO A 190 -15.21 4.03 -9.52
CA PRO A 190 -15.92 2.76 -9.36
C PRO A 190 -17.45 2.91 -9.33
N HIS A 191 -17.97 4.14 -9.37
CA HIS A 191 -19.41 4.42 -9.34
C HIS A 191 -19.95 4.88 -10.69
N CYS A 192 -19.33 5.88 -11.33
CA CYS A 192 -19.81 6.44 -12.61
C CYS A 192 -18.87 6.18 -13.80
N ALA A 193 -17.81 5.40 -13.63
CA ALA A 193 -16.82 5.07 -14.66
C ALA A 193 -16.07 6.27 -15.29
N PHE A 194 -16.21 7.49 -14.74
CA PHE A 194 -15.45 8.67 -15.16
C PHE A 194 -13.95 8.37 -15.13
N ARG A 195 -13.24 8.73 -16.21
CA ARG A 195 -11.78 8.59 -16.31
C ARG A 195 -11.09 9.67 -15.51
N LEU A 196 -10.42 9.28 -14.44
CA LEU A 196 -9.76 10.18 -13.48
C LEU A 196 -8.65 11.00 -14.13
N ALA A 197 -8.02 10.50 -15.19
CA ALA A 197 -7.06 11.23 -16.02
C ALA A 197 -7.63 12.52 -16.66
N ARG A 198 -8.96 12.64 -16.79
CA ARG A 198 -9.63 13.83 -17.33
C ARG A 198 -9.93 14.89 -16.26
N THR A 199 -9.55 14.65 -15.01
CA THR A 199 -9.78 15.61 -13.93
C THR A 199 -8.86 16.81 -14.10
N SER A 200 -9.40 18.03 -13.97
CA SER A 200 -8.58 19.24 -13.94
C SER A 200 -7.60 19.21 -12.77
N THR A 201 -6.33 19.52 -13.03
CA THR A 201 -5.30 19.54 -12.00
C THR A 201 -5.06 20.96 -11.46
N ARG A 202 -4.58 21.03 -10.22
CA ARG A 202 -4.18 22.27 -9.57
C ARG A 202 -2.79 22.08 -8.99
N ALA A 203 -1.88 23.01 -9.28
CA ALA A 203 -0.55 23.00 -8.66
C ALA A 203 -0.67 23.07 -7.14
N ALA A 204 0.09 22.20 -6.46
CA ALA A 204 0.26 22.28 -5.02
C ALA A 204 1.23 23.43 -4.68
N PRO A 205 1.03 24.12 -3.55
CA PRO A 205 2.00 25.11 -3.10
C PRO A 205 3.38 24.49 -2.87
N GLU A 206 4.43 25.14 -3.37
CA GLU A 206 5.82 24.67 -3.26
C GLU A 206 6.25 24.29 -1.83
N PRO A 207 5.92 25.04 -0.76
CA PRO A 207 6.24 24.63 0.60
C PRO A 207 5.64 23.29 1.02
N VAL A 208 4.44 22.95 0.52
CA VAL A 208 3.76 21.67 0.79
C VAL A 208 4.50 20.54 0.09
N VAL A 209 4.84 20.71 -1.19
CA VAL A 209 5.58 19.70 -1.97
C VAL A 209 6.93 19.43 -1.31
N ARG A 210 7.67 20.48 -0.95
CA ARG A 210 8.98 20.38 -0.31
C ARG A 210 8.93 19.69 1.05
N PHE A 211 7.99 20.08 1.92
CA PHE A 211 7.82 19.42 3.23
C PHE A 211 7.46 17.95 3.06
N GLN A 212 6.52 17.65 2.17
CA GLN A 212 6.09 16.30 1.87
C GLN A 212 7.24 15.42 1.35
N GLN A 213 8.08 15.93 0.45
CA GLN A 213 9.25 15.21 -0.07
C GLN A 213 10.28 14.89 1.02
N ARG A 214 10.49 15.81 1.98
CA ARG A 214 11.35 15.55 3.16
C ARG A 214 10.79 14.42 4.01
N VAL A 215 9.48 14.44 4.28
CA VAL A 215 8.82 13.37 5.03
C VAL A 215 8.94 12.04 4.27
N LEU A 216 8.59 12.00 2.99
CA LEU A 216 8.65 10.77 2.18
C LEU A 216 10.05 10.15 2.12
N SER A 217 11.09 10.97 1.95
CA SER A 217 12.48 10.46 1.83
C SER A 217 13.08 10.00 3.16
N GLY A 218 12.69 10.64 4.27
CA GLY A 218 13.14 10.27 5.62
C GLY A 218 12.35 9.13 6.25
N ARG A 219 11.07 8.96 5.88
CA ARG A 219 10.14 8.05 6.54
C ARG A 219 10.60 6.57 6.61
N PRO A 220 11.13 5.96 5.53
CA PRO A 220 11.67 4.59 5.60
C PRO A 220 12.85 4.45 6.57
N LYS A 221 13.64 5.51 6.73
CA LYS A 221 14.79 5.56 7.64
C LYS A 221 14.39 5.90 9.08
N GLY A 222 13.10 6.13 9.34
CA GLY A 222 12.60 6.54 10.65
C GLY A 222 13.06 7.93 11.07
N ILE A 223 13.29 8.84 10.12
CA ILE A 223 13.73 10.22 10.39
C ILE A 223 12.95 11.24 9.57
N VAL A 224 13.06 12.52 9.96
CA VAL A 224 12.69 13.66 9.12
C VAL A 224 13.78 14.71 9.25
N ASP A 225 14.28 15.21 8.12
CA ASP A 225 15.19 16.36 8.08
C ASP A 225 14.37 17.64 7.93
N LEU A 226 14.35 18.45 8.98
CA LEU A 226 13.67 19.74 9.02
C LEU A 226 14.68 20.89 8.85
N PRO A 227 14.38 21.89 8.00
CA PRO A 227 15.23 23.08 7.89
C PRO A 227 15.42 23.73 9.26
N GLU A 228 16.64 24.18 9.55
CA GLU A 228 17.01 24.93 10.77
C GLU A 228 16.92 24.14 12.09
N VAL A 229 16.18 23.02 12.12
CA VAL A 229 16.07 22.11 13.28
C VAL A 229 17.03 20.92 13.15
N GLY A 230 17.27 20.44 11.93
CA GLY A 230 18.11 19.28 11.63
C GLY A 230 17.34 17.97 11.54
N VAL A 231 18.07 16.85 11.65
CA VAL A 231 17.51 15.50 11.54
C VAL A 231 16.89 15.06 12.86
N LEU A 232 15.61 14.74 12.83
CA LEU A 232 14.86 14.21 13.98
C LEU A 232 14.47 12.76 13.74
N ALA A 233 14.47 11.95 14.80
CA ALA A 233 13.78 10.66 14.78
C ALA A 233 12.28 10.86 14.51
N TRP A 234 11.65 9.93 13.78
CA TRP A 234 10.24 10.03 13.37
C TRP A 234 9.30 10.25 14.55
N SER A 235 9.48 9.52 15.66
CA SER A 235 8.67 9.68 16.87
C SER A 235 8.77 11.08 17.47
N VAL A 236 9.97 11.67 17.46
CA VAL A 236 10.22 13.04 17.95
C VAL A 236 9.59 14.08 17.03
N ALA A 237 9.77 13.92 15.71
CA ALA A 237 9.17 14.81 14.71
C ALA A 237 7.64 14.81 14.81
N VAL A 238 7.02 13.63 14.97
CA VAL A 238 5.57 13.51 15.18
C VAL A 238 5.14 14.24 16.45
N ALA A 239 5.81 14.02 17.59
CA ALA A 239 5.48 14.72 18.83
C ALA A 239 5.59 16.25 18.68
N LEU A 240 6.60 16.74 17.98
CA LEU A 240 6.74 18.16 17.65
C LEU A 240 5.57 18.67 16.81
N PHE A 241 5.20 17.98 15.73
CA PHE A 241 4.06 18.36 14.89
C PHE A 241 2.75 18.34 15.68
N ASP A 242 2.59 17.38 16.57
CA ASP A 242 1.39 17.26 17.40
C ASP A 242 1.23 18.44 18.36
N VAL A 243 2.33 18.89 18.96
CA VAL A 243 2.34 20.11 19.78
C VAL A 243 2.00 21.32 18.92
N LEU A 244 2.64 21.49 17.76
CA LEU A 244 2.41 22.64 16.88
C LEU A 244 0.98 22.68 16.32
N LEU A 245 0.40 21.53 15.99
CA LEU A 245 -0.96 21.42 15.45
C LEU A 245 -2.03 21.49 16.54
N GLY A 246 -1.69 21.20 17.79
CA GLY A 246 -2.60 21.24 18.93
C GLY A 246 -2.69 22.61 19.62
N THR A 247 -1.67 23.46 19.47
CA THR A 247 -1.61 24.80 20.10
C THR A 247 -2.28 25.91 19.29
N VAL A 248 -2.54 25.68 17.99
CA VAL A 248 -3.27 26.58 17.07
C VAL A 248 -4.72 26.16 17.02
#